data_AF-A0A370L6M4-F1
#
_entry.id   AF-A0A370L6M4-F1
#
_cell.length_a   1.000
_cell.length_b   1.000
_cell.length_c   1.000
_cell.angle_alpha   90.00
_cell.angle_beta   90.00
_cell.angle_gamma   90.00
#
_symmetry.space_group_name_H-M   'P 1'
#
loop_
_entity.id
_entity.type
_entity.pdbx_description
1 polymer ?
#
loop_
_entity_poly.entity_id
_entity_poly.type
_entity_poly.pdbx_seq_one_letter_code
_entity_poly.pdbx_strand_id
1 'polypeptide(L)'
;MRENAATAGADQKGSALMITRFWAESATAVATMAFGLIIVYGALEFGIGWDSSGPQPGAFPFYTGLLVALASLGTLALTIGRRIAGNAGLQESFLDAERFKRVASFFLPLLAFVVLSVTLGMYVATILYLVFAMRFQGGYGWLPSLATAFGAAAFFYLALEKFFQIGLLKGPLEPLLGL
;
A
#
# COMPACT_ATOMS: atom_id res chain seq x y z
N MET A 1 -16.13 51.37 -24.13
CA MET A 1 -15.36 50.23 -24.67
C MET A 1 -14.02 50.05 -23.93
N ARG A 2 -14.02 49.98 -22.58
CA ARG A 2 -12.78 49.76 -21.78
C ARG A 2 -13.00 48.80 -20.59
N GLU A 3 -13.97 47.90 -20.71
CA GLU A 3 -14.41 47.05 -19.60
C GLU A 3 -14.30 45.55 -19.91
N ASN A 4 -13.40 45.15 -20.82
CA ASN A 4 -13.19 43.73 -21.16
C ASN A 4 -11.75 43.26 -20.93
N ALA A 5 -10.86 44.08 -20.35
CA ALA A 5 -9.47 43.71 -20.12
C ALA A 5 -9.19 43.18 -18.70
N ALA A 6 -10.13 43.31 -17.75
CA ALA A 6 -9.92 42.95 -16.35
C ALA A 6 -10.33 41.51 -15.98
N THR A 7 -11.04 40.79 -16.86
CA THR A 7 -11.53 39.43 -16.58
C THR A 7 -10.64 38.31 -17.13
N ALA A 8 -9.61 38.64 -17.92
CA ALA A 8 -8.65 37.66 -18.45
C ALA A 8 -7.53 37.29 -17.45
N GLY A 9 -7.46 37.94 -16.29
CA GLY A 9 -6.41 37.72 -15.28
C GLY A 9 -6.84 36.89 -14.06
N ALA A 10 -8.07 36.36 -14.04
CA ALA A 10 -8.65 35.73 -12.85
C ALA A 10 -8.64 34.19 -12.86
N ASP A 11 -8.09 33.53 -13.88
CA ASP A 11 -8.07 32.06 -13.99
C ASP A 11 -6.69 31.44 -13.69
N GLN A 12 -5.83 32.20 -13.00
CA GLN A 12 -4.49 31.76 -12.62
C GLN A 12 -4.35 31.70 -11.09
N LYS A 13 -5.32 31.08 -10.41
CA LYS A 13 -5.24 30.75 -8.97
C LYS A 13 -5.62 29.29 -8.75
N GLY A 14 -4.63 28.44 -8.93
CA GLY A 14 -4.72 27.02 -8.62
C GLY A 14 -3.78 26.22 -9.50
N SER A 15 -2.46 26.43 -9.38
CA SER A 15 -1.49 25.45 -9.86
C SER A 15 -1.58 24.23 -8.92
N ALA A 16 -2.70 23.51 -9.03
CA ALA A 16 -2.89 22.21 -8.44
C ALA A 16 -1.95 21.27 -9.18
N LEU A 17 -1.09 20.57 -8.44
CA LEU A 17 -0.13 19.57 -8.93
C LEU A 17 -0.69 18.77 -10.12
N MET A 18 -0.29 19.11 -11.35
CA MET A 18 -0.64 18.33 -12.53
C MET A 18 0.45 17.31 -12.79
N ILE A 19 0.27 16.08 -12.28
CA ILE A 19 1.16 14.97 -12.61
C ILE A 19 0.70 14.38 -13.93
N THR A 20 1.55 14.44 -14.95
CA THR A 20 1.25 13.84 -16.25
C THR A 20 1.23 12.32 -16.14
N ARG A 21 0.45 11.69 -17.02
CA ARG A 21 0.34 10.23 -17.09
C ARG A 21 1.69 9.54 -17.24
N PHE A 22 2.64 10.12 -17.97
CA PHE A 22 4.00 9.61 -18.07
C PHE A 22 4.67 9.43 -16.70
N TRP A 23 4.64 10.46 -15.85
CA TRP A 23 5.27 10.41 -14.54
C TRP A 23 4.56 9.46 -13.60
N ALA A 24 3.22 9.41 -13.66
CA ALA A 24 2.43 8.48 -12.86
C ALA A 24 2.72 7.02 -13.22
N GLU A 25 2.71 6.66 -14.51
CA GLU A 25 3.02 5.31 -14.98
C GLU A 25 4.48 4.93 -14.64
N SER A 26 5.43 5.84 -14.89
CA SER A 26 6.85 5.59 -14.62
C SER A 26 7.13 5.42 -13.13
N ALA A 27 6.60 6.31 -12.28
CA ALA A 27 6.79 6.23 -10.84
C ALA A 27 6.16 4.97 -10.26
N THR A 28 4.96 4.60 -10.72
CA THR A 28 4.30 3.36 -10.29
C THR A 28 5.12 2.15 -10.68
N ALA A 29 5.58 2.08 -11.94
CA ALA A 29 6.40 0.97 -12.42
C ALA A 29 7.72 0.84 -11.64
N VAL A 30 8.40 1.96 -11.33
CA VAL A 30 9.62 1.93 -10.52
C VAL A 30 9.31 1.47 -9.09
N ALA A 31 8.25 1.97 -8.47
CA ALA A 31 7.86 1.59 -7.12
C ALA A 31 7.49 0.10 -7.01
N THR A 32 6.69 -0.42 -7.95
CA THR A 32 6.31 -1.84 -7.96
C THR A 32 7.48 -2.75 -8.32
N MET A 33 8.40 -2.29 -9.19
CA MET A 33 9.64 -3.01 -9.46
C MET A 33 10.49 -3.13 -8.18
N ALA A 34 10.73 -2.02 -7.48
CA ALA A 34 11.47 -2.02 -6.24
C ALA A 34 10.82 -2.94 -5.19
N PHE A 35 9.50 -2.88 -5.07
CA PHE A 35 8.75 -3.77 -4.18
C PHE A 35 8.91 -5.26 -4.54
N GLY A 36 8.81 -5.61 -5.82
CA GLY A 36 9.05 -6.97 -6.30
C GLY A 36 10.48 -7.46 -6.01
N LEU A 37 11.48 -6.58 -6.18
CA LEU A 37 12.88 -6.89 -5.86
C LEU A 37 13.12 -7.07 -4.35
N ILE A 38 12.46 -6.29 -3.50
CA ILE A 38 12.50 -6.47 -2.04
C ILE A 38 11.92 -7.84 -1.65
N ILE A 39 10.81 -8.25 -2.26
CA ILE A 39 10.23 -9.58 -2.05
C ILE A 39 11.21 -10.67 -2.47
N VAL A 40 11.81 -10.55 -3.66
CA VAL A 40 12.83 -11.50 -4.15
C VAL A 40 13.98 -11.61 -3.15
N TYR A 41 14.51 -10.47 -2.69
CA TYR A 41 15.61 -10.45 -1.74
C TYR A 41 15.24 -11.14 -0.42
N GLY A 42 14.08 -10.82 0.16
CA GLY A 42 13.62 -11.48 1.39
C GLY A 42 13.34 -12.97 1.22
N ALA A 43 12.87 -13.39 0.05
CA ALA A 43 12.61 -14.80 -0.24
C ALA A 43 13.88 -15.67 -0.24
N LEU A 44 15.04 -15.10 -0.56
CA LEU A 44 16.31 -15.84 -0.58
C LEU A 44 16.70 -16.35 0.80
N GLU A 45 16.29 -15.68 1.89
CA GLU A 45 16.56 -16.11 3.26
C GLU A 45 15.85 -17.42 3.63
N PHE A 46 14.75 -17.74 2.94
CA PHE A 46 13.90 -18.90 3.25
C PHE A 46 14.09 -20.09 2.29
N GLY A 47 15.07 -20.00 1.38
CA GLY A 47 15.35 -21.01 0.37
C GLY A 47 14.33 -21.03 -0.78
N ILE A 48 14.82 -21.14 -2.00
CA ILE A 48 14.00 -21.10 -3.24
C ILE A 48 14.00 -22.43 -3.99
N GLY A 49 14.64 -23.45 -3.41
CA GLY A 49 14.82 -24.76 -4.01
C GLY A 49 13.64 -25.70 -3.76
N TRP A 50 13.90 -26.97 -4.04
CA TRP A 50 12.98 -28.07 -3.79
C TRP A 50 13.69 -29.09 -2.91
N ASP A 51 13.03 -29.52 -1.85
CA ASP A 51 13.55 -30.55 -0.94
C ASP A 51 12.61 -31.77 -0.89
N SER A 52 12.94 -32.73 -0.01
CA SER A 52 12.15 -33.95 0.17
C SER A 52 10.72 -33.71 0.65
N SER A 53 10.44 -32.53 1.21
CA SER A 53 9.15 -32.13 1.76
C SER A 53 8.35 -31.24 0.81
N GLY A 54 8.96 -30.72 -0.27
CA GLY A 54 8.30 -29.96 -1.31
C GLY A 54 9.04 -28.68 -1.70
N PRO A 55 8.35 -27.69 -2.28
CA PRO A 55 8.96 -26.39 -2.55
C PRO A 55 9.28 -25.70 -1.22
N GLN A 56 10.49 -25.14 -1.14
CA GLN A 56 10.89 -24.38 0.04
C GLN A 56 10.02 -23.12 0.22
N PRO A 57 9.85 -22.61 1.45
CA PRO A 57 8.96 -21.48 1.72
C PRO A 57 9.27 -20.21 0.92
N GLY A 58 10.54 -19.98 0.57
CA GLY A 58 10.95 -18.85 -0.26
C GLY A 58 10.64 -18.99 -1.75
N ALA A 59 10.35 -20.20 -2.25
CA ALA A 59 10.13 -20.43 -3.69
C ALA A 59 8.94 -19.61 -4.23
N PHE A 60 7.79 -19.65 -3.56
CA PHE A 60 6.61 -18.90 -3.97
C PHE A 60 6.82 -17.36 -3.98
N PRO A 61 7.26 -16.72 -2.88
CA PRO A 61 7.50 -15.27 -2.89
C PRO A 61 8.60 -14.88 -3.89
N PHE A 62 9.61 -15.71 -4.12
CA PHE A 62 10.65 -15.44 -5.11
C PHE A 62 10.07 -15.30 -6.54
N TYR A 63 9.31 -16.30 -7.01
CA TYR A 63 8.78 -16.26 -8.38
C TYR A 63 7.73 -15.15 -8.57
N THR A 64 6.89 -14.92 -7.56
CA THR A 64 5.88 -13.85 -7.61
C THR A 64 6.52 -12.47 -7.57
N GLY A 65 7.53 -12.25 -6.72
CA GLY A 65 8.32 -11.02 -6.70
C GLY A 65 9.04 -10.76 -8.02
N LEU A 66 9.62 -11.81 -8.62
CA LEU A 66 10.27 -11.72 -9.92
C LEU A 66 9.28 -11.37 -11.04
N LEU A 67 8.11 -12.00 -11.06
CA LEU A 67 7.04 -11.68 -12.01
C LEU A 67 6.61 -10.21 -11.90
N VAL A 68 6.43 -9.71 -10.67
CA VAL A 68 6.10 -8.30 -10.42
C VAL A 68 7.21 -7.38 -10.93
N ALA A 69 8.48 -7.69 -10.66
CA ALA A 69 9.62 -6.90 -11.10
C ALA A 69 9.74 -6.85 -12.63
N LEU A 70 9.61 -8.00 -13.31
CA LEU A 70 9.68 -8.10 -14.77
C LEU A 70 8.49 -7.43 -15.46
N ALA A 71 7.27 -7.60 -14.94
CA ALA A 71 6.08 -6.92 -15.47
C ALA A 71 6.19 -5.39 -15.31
N SER A 72 6.76 -4.94 -14.20
CA SER A 72 7.02 -3.52 -13.95
C SER A 72 8.09 -2.97 -14.90
N LEU A 73 9.13 -3.74 -15.19
CA LEU A 73 10.15 -3.39 -16.19
C LEU A 73 9.55 -3.28 -17.59
N GLY A 74 8.71 -4.24 -17.97
CA GLY A 74 7.97 -4.19 -19.24
C GLY A 74 7.08 -2.97 -19.34
N THR A 75 6.38 -2.62 -18.24
CA THR A 75 5.56 -1.40 -18.17
C THR A 75 6.41 -0.15 -18.37
N LEU A 76 7.55 -0.03 -17.68
CA LEU A 76 8.45 1.11 -17.80
C LEU A 76 9.01 1.25 -19.23
N ALA A 77 9.44 0.13 -19.83
CA ALA A 77 9.94 0.10 -21.21
C ALA A 77 8.86 0.54 -22.21
N LEU A 78 7.61 0.08 -22.06
CA LEU A 78 6.48 0.47 -22.91
C LEU A 78 6.14 1.95 -22.74
N THR A 79 6.10 2.47 -21.51
CA THR A 79 5.80 3.88 -21.23
C THR A 79 6.89 4.80 -21.81
N ILE A 80 8.17 4.45 -21.66
CA ILE A 80 9.29 5.19 -22.25
C ILE A 80 9.23 5.12 -23.79
N GLY A 81 9.00 3.92 -24.36
CA GLY A 81 8.86 3.74 -25.81
C GLY A 81 7.73 4.59 -26.40
N ARG A 82 6.57 4.64 -25.74
CA ARG A 82 5.44 5.49 -26.14
C ARG A 82 5.77 6.99 -26.05
N ARG A 83 6.57 7.42 -25.06
CA ARG A 83 7.02 8.80 -24.95
C ARG A 83 7.96 9.18 -26.10
N ILE A 84 8.92 8.31 -26.43
CA ILE A 84 9.86 8.53 -27.55
C ILE A 84 9.11 8.56 -28.88
N ALA A 85 8.08 7.73 -29.05
CA ALA A 85 7.21 7.73 -30.22
C ALA A 85 6.26 8.94 -30.34
N GLY A 86 6.33 9.91 -29.42
CA GLY A 86 5.56 11.15 -29.48
C GLY A 86 4.08 11.02 -29.12
N ASN A 87 3.70 10.00 -28.32
CA ASN A 87 2.30 9.79 -27.96
C ASN A 87 1.77 10.91 -27.04
N ALA A 88 0.91 11.77 -27.58
CA ALA A 88 0.32 12.92 -26.88
C ALA A 88 -0.52 12.54 -25.64
N GLY A 89 -1.10 11.34 -25.59
CA GLY A 89 -1.91 10.87 -24.46
C GLY A 89 -1.13 10.70 -23.15
N LEU A 90 0.21 10.70 -23.20
CA LEU A 90 1.07 10.66 -22.02
C LEU A 90 1.24 12.03 -21.32
N GLN A 91 0.87 13.12 -22.00
CA GLN A 91 0.89 14.47 -21.43
C GLN A 91 -0.42 14.86 -20.75
N GLU A 92 -1.46 14.03 -20.85
CA GLU A 92 -2.70 14.26 -20.12
C GLU A 92 -2.46 14.27 -18.61
N SER A 93 -3.14 15.19 -17.92
CA SER A 93 -3.15 15.26 -16.46
C SER A 93 -3.84 14.01 -15.91
N PHE A 94 -3.09 13.18 -15.19
CA PHE A 94 -3.59 11.90 -14.67
C PHE A 94 -4.12 12.03 -13.24
N LEU A 95 -3.41 12.78 -12.40
CA LEU A 95 -3.75 13.01 -11.01
C LEU A 95 -4.11 14.47 -10.79
N ASP A 96 -5.39 14.69 -10.46
CA ASP A 96 -5.87 15.92 -9.86
C ASP A 96 -5.77 15.82 -8.32
N ALA A 97 -5.68 16.94 -7.63
CA ALA A 97 -5.49 17.02 -6.18
C ALA A 97 -6.57 16.25 -5.40
N GLU A 98 -7.82 16.24 -5.90
CA GLU A 98 -8.91 15.49 -5.30
C GLU A 98 -8.71 13.96 -5.39
N ARG A 99 -8.21 13.47 -6.54
CA ARG A 99 -7.89 12.05 -6.74
C ARG A 99 -6.73 11.63 -5.84
N PHE A 100 -5.70 12.46 -5.73
CA PHE A 100 -4.58 12.21 -4.82
C PHE A 100 -5.04 12.11 -3.37
N LYS A 101 -5.92 13.01 -2.91
CA LYS A 101 -6.47 12.98 -1.55
C LYS A 101 -7.21 11.67 -1.26
N ARG A 102 -7.95 11.13 -2.24
CA ARG A 102 -8.65 9.84 -2.10
C ARG A 102 -7.69 8.66 -1.98
N VAL A 103 -6.62 8.65 -2.78
CA VAL A 103 -5.57 7.61 -2.69
C VAL A 103 -4.86 7.71 -1.33
N ALA A 104 -4.45 8.91 -0.93
CA ALA A 104 -3.79 9.16 0.35
C ALA A 104 -4.66 8.77 1.54
N SER A 105 -5.98 8.99 1.48
CA SER A 105 -6.90 8.63 2.58
C SER A 105 -6.99 7.12 2.82
N PHE A 106 -6.66 6.30 1.82
CA PHE A 106 -6.60 4.85 1.98
C PHE A 106 -5.18 4.35 2.28
N PHE A 107 -4.18 4.94 1.63
CA PHE A 107 -2.79 4.55 1.80
C PHE A 107 -2.23 4.90 3.19
N LEU A 108 -2.51 6.10 3.71
CA LEU A 108 -1.96 6.55 4.99
C LEU A 108 -2.39 5.66 6.17
N PRO A 109 -3.67 5.27 6.32
CA PRO A 109 -4.08 4.35 7.37
C PRO A 109 -3.42 2.97 7.26
N LEU A 110 -3.22 2.48 6.04
CA LEU A 110 -2.57 1.19 5.81
C LEU A 110 -1.08 1.25 6.15
N LEU A 111 -0.40 2.34 5.76
CA LEU A 111 1.00 2.57 6.13
C LEU A 111 1.16 2.74 7.64
N ALA A 112 0.26 3.48 8.28
CA ALA A 112 0.23 3.61 9.73
C ALA A 112 0.04 2.25 10.40
N PHE A 113 -0.84 1.40 9.88
CA PHE A 113 -1.00 0.03 10.36
C PHE A 113 0.31 -0.76 10.31
N VAL A 114 1.03 -0.75 9.18
CA VAL A 114 2.33 -1.45 9.07
C VAL A 114 3.34 -0.94 10.12
N VAL A 115 3.46 0.38 10.28
CA VAL A 115 4.37 0.97 11.29
C VAL A 115 3.95 0.58 12.71
N LEU A 116 2.65 0.63 13.02
CA LEU A 116 2.12 0.22 14.31
C LEU A 116 2.35 -1.28 14.57
N SER A 117 2.24 -2.13 13.55
CA SER A 117 2.47 -3.57 13.70
C SER A 117 3.91 -3.88 14.10
N VAL A 118 4.88 -3.20 13.49
CA VAL A 118 6.31 -3.42 13.79
C VAL A 118 6.70 -2.83 15.15
N THR A 119 5.99 -1.81 15.63
CA THR A 119 6.34 -1.08 16.87
C THR A 119 5.55 -1.51 18.09
N LEU A 120 4.25 -1.75 17.94
CA LEU A 120 3.30 -2.09 19.01
C LEU A 120 2.82 -3.53 18.96
N GLY A 121 3.14 -4.26 17.89
CA GLY A 121 2.68 -5.62 17.67
C GLY A 121 1.36 -5.70 16.92
N MET A 122 1.10 -6.88 16.36
CA MET A 122 0.08 -7.09 15.34
C MET A 122 -1.34 -6.98 15.91
N TYR A 123 -1.53 -7.38 17.17
CA TYR A 123 -2.84 -7.31 17.83
C TYR A 123 -3.27 -5.87 18.09
N VAL A 124 -2.37 -5.08 18.69
CA VAL A 124 -2.62 -3.68 18.99
C VAL A 124 -2.82 -2.89 17.70
N ALA A 125 -1.96 -3.10 16.70
CA ALA A 125 -2.11 -2.47 15.40
C ALA A 125 -3.44 -2.82 14.72
N THR A 126 -3.89 -4.08 14.79
CA THR A 126 -5.19 -4.51 14.23
C THR A 126 -6.35 -3.81 14.93
N ILE A 127 -6.33 -3.73 16.26
CA ILE A 127 -7.38 -3.03 17.02
C ILE A 127 -7.41 -1.55 16.62
N LEU A 128 -6.26 -0.86 16.64
CA LEU A 128 -6.18 0.55 16.29
C LEU A 128 -6.62 0.83 14.85
N TYR A 129 -6.18 0.01 13.90
CA TYR A 129 -6.57 0.13 12.50
C TYR A 129 -8.07 -0.09 12.30
N LEU A 130 -8.65 -1.14 12.89
CA LEU A 130 -10.09 -1.42 12.74
C LEU A 130 -10.95 -0.35 13.40
N VAL A 131 -10.59 0.10 14.62
CA VAL A 131 -11.27 1.22 15.26
C VAL A 131 -11.19 2.45 14.37
N PHE A 132 -10.00 2.78 13.85
CA PHE A 132 -9.82 3.95 13.00
C PHE A 132 -10.66 3.86 11.71
N ALA A 133 -10.53 2.75 10.98
CA ALA A 133 -11.22 2.53 9.71
C ALA A 133 -12.74 2.52 9.90
N MET A 134 -13.27 1.77 10.87
CA MET A 134 -14.71 1.71 11.10
C MET A 134 -15.26 3.04 11.63
N ARG A 135 -14.58 3.67 12.59
CA ARG A 135 -15.10 4.88 13.23
C ARG A 135 -15.01 6.12 12.35
N PHE A 136 -13.90 6.31 11.65
CA PHE A 136 -13.62 7.55 10.92
C PHE A 136 -13.83 7.41 9.41
N GLN A 137 -13.50 6.27 8.80
CA GLN A 137 -13.71 6.07 7.36
C GLN A 137 -15.10 5.48 7.06
N GLY A 138 -15.57 4.54 7.90
CA GLY A 138 -16.85 3.85 7.72
C GLY A 138 -18.04 4.51 8.42
N GLY A 139 -17.81 5.47 9.32
CA GLY A 139 -18.88 6.18 10.04
C GLY A 139 -19.68 5.32 11.03
N TYR A 140 -19.14 4.18 11.46
CA TYR A 140 -19.81 3.30 12.42
C TYR A 140 -19.79 3.87 13.85
N GLY A 141 -20.74 3.44 14.67
CA GLY A 141 -20.76 3.76 16.10
C GLY A 141 -19.57 3.17 16.87
N TRP A 142 -19.29 3.69 18.06
CA TRP A 142 -18.19 3.19 18.91
C TRP A 142 -18.36 1.72 19.31
N LEU A 143 -19.57 1.32 19.69
CA LEU A 143 -19.84 -0.05 20.14
C LEU A 143 -19.54 -1.10 19.05
N PRO A 144 -20.10 -1.02 17.82
CA PRO A 144 -19.75 -1.99 16.78
C PRO A 144 -18.27 -1.92 16.38
N SER A 145 -17.67 -0.72 16.36
CA SER A 145 -16.24 -0.57 16.02
C SER A 145 -15.33 -1.29 17.02
N LEU A 146 -15.55 -1.08 18.33
CA LEU A 146 -14.76 -1.73 19.38
C LEU A 146 -15.04 -3.24 19.43
N ALA A 147 -16.31 -3.65 19.35
CA ALA A 147 -16.67 -5.07 19.36
C ALA A 147 -16.00 -5.83 18.20
N THR A 148 -16.02 -5.27 16.99
CA THR A 148 -15.35 -5.87 15.83
C THR A 148 -13.83 -5.85 15.99
N ALA A 149 -13.24 -4.75 16.44
CA ALA A 149 -11.79 -4.64 16.60
C ALA A 149 -11.22 -5.65 17.62
N PHE A 150 -11.81 -5.70 18.82
CA PHE A 150 -11.40 -6.67 19.84
C PHE A 150 -11.78 -8.10 19.45
N GLY A 151 -12.94 -8.30 18.84
CA GLY A 151 -13.37 -9.62 18.35
C GLY A 151 -12.43 -10.19 17.29
N ALA A 152 -11.99 -9.37 16.33
CA ALA A 152 -11.03 -9.77 15.30
C ALA A 152 -9.66 -10.09 15.91
N ALA A 153 -9.15 -9.26 16.82
CA ALA A 153 -7.87 -9.52 17.49
C ALA A 153 -7.92 -10.83 18.31
N ALA A 154 -8.99 -11.04 19.08
CA ALA A 154 -9.20 -12.27 19.84
C ALA A 154 -9.34 -13.50 18.93
N PHE A 155 -10.06 -13.37 17.81
CA PHE A 155 -10.18 -14.43 16.81
C PHE A 155 -8.81 -14.81 16.24
N PHE A 156 -7.99 -13.83 15.82
CA PHE A 156 -6.65 -14.11 15.29
C PHE A 156 -5.73 -14.72 16.35
N TYR A 157 -5.82 -14.30 17.61
CA TYR A 157 -5.08 -14.91 18.71
C TYR A 157 -5.45 -16.39 18.88
N LEU A 158 -6.75 -16.69 18.97
CA LEU A 158 -7.21 -18.07 19.11
C LEU A 158 -6.85 -18.92 17.89
N ALA A 159 -7.14 -18.44 16.69
CA ALA A 159 -6.86 -19.15 15.45
C ALA A 159 -5.35 -19.42 15.28
N LEU A 160 -4.52 -18.37 15.32
CA LEU A 160 -3.10 -18.50 14.97
C LEU A 160 -2.27 -19.04 16.12
N GLU A 161 -2.36 -18.47 17.32
CA GLU A 161 -1.50 -18.88 18.44
C GLU A 161 -2.02 -20.13 19.15
N LYS A 162 -3.33 -20.23 19.37
CA LYS A 162 -3.88 -21.37 20.12
C LYS A 162 -4.09 -22.62 19.26
N PHE A 163 -4.64 -22.47 18.06
CA PHE A 163 -4.90 -23.61 17.18
C PHE A 163 -3.74 -23.93 16.24
N PHE A 164 -3.22 -22.94 15.50
CA PHE A 164 -2.13 -23.19 14.54
C PHE A 164 -0.72 -23.14 15.16
N GLN A 165 -0.58 -22.67 16.41
CA GLN A 165 0.71 -22.50 17.08
C GLN A 165 1.70 -21.62 16.30
N ILE A 166 1.18 -20.67 15.52
CA ILE A 166 1.94 -19.68 14.76
C ILE A 166 1.88 -18.36 15.52
N GLY A 167 3.02 -17.90 16.01
CA GLY A 167 3.15 -16.60 16.68
C GLY A 167 3.00 -15.44 15.70
N LEU A 168 2.18 -14.45 16.05
CA LEU A 168 2.17 -13.17 15.34
C LEU A 168 3.33 -12.29 15.80
N LEU A 169 3.59 -11.22 15.04
CA LEU A 169 4.55 -10.20 15.43
C LEU A 169 4.10 -9.56 16.75
N LYS A 170 4.79 -9.89 17.85
CA LYS A 170 4.53 -9.34 19.18
C LYS A 170 5.33 -8.06 19.38
N GLY A 171 4.68 -7.02 19.88
CA GLY A 171 5.31 -5.78 20.28
C GLY A 171 5.66 -5.78 21.78
N PRO A 172 6.00 -4.61 22.33
CA PRO A 172 6.37 -4.47 23.74
C PRO A 172 5.17 -4.64 24.69
N LEU A 173 3.94 -4.52 24.19
CA LEU A 173 2.74 -4.54 25.02
C LEU A 173 2.26 -5.97 25.32
N GLU A 174 2.45 -6.89 24.37
CA GLU A 174 2.01 -8.28 24.49
C GLU A 174 2.71 -9.04 25.64
N PRO A 175 4.05 -8.96 25.83
CA PRO A 175 4.72 -9.57 26.97
C PRO A 175 4.23 -9.06 28.32
N LEU A 176 3.83 -7.78 28.41
CA LEU A 176 3.30 -7.18 29.65
C LEU A 176 1.91 -7.74 30.00
N LEU A 177 1.15 -8.16 29.00
CA LEU A 177 -0.15 -8.78 29.15
C LEU A 177 -0.07 -10.31 29.33
N GLY A 178 1.14 -10.88 29.32
CA GLY A 178 1.37 -12.33 29.39
C GLY A 178 0.95 -13.09 28.13
N LEU A 179 0.92 -12.39 26.99
CA LEU A 179 0.59 -12.95 25.67
C LEU A 179 1.85 -13.40 24.92
#